data_AF-A0A941SPF5-F1
#
_entry.id   AF-A0A941SPF5-F1
#
_cell.length_a   1.000
_cell.length_b   1.000
_cell.length_c   1.000
_cell.angle_alpha   90.00
_cell.angle_beta   90.00
_cell.angle_gamma   90.00
#
_symmetry.space_group_name_H-M   'P 1'
#
loop_
_entity.id
_entity.type
_entity.pdbx_description
1 polymer ?
#
loop_
_entity_poly.entity_id
_entity_poly.type
_entity_poly.pdbx_seq_one_letter_code
_entity_poly.pdbx_strand_id
1 'polypeptide(L)'
;GDTERYRLIAWCIMPNHVHVIAEQIEGHRLGDIVQGWKSTAAHLINPILQRRGRLWRREYFDRFMRDDDHLQASIYYVEQNPVKAKLSDDAAQWRWSSAWRRQTAGEDAGGPSVTAL
;
A
#
# COMPACT_ATOMS: atom_id res chain seq x y z
N GLY A 1 -5.63 -16.12 2.86
CA GLY A 1 -5.90 -14.71 2.51
C GLY A 1 -4.66 -13.86 2.69
N ASP A 2 -4.67 -12.56 2.35
CA ASP A 2 -3.45 -11.72 2.27
C ASP A 2 -2.55 -11.75 3.52
N THR A 3 -3.12 -11.93 4.71
CA THR A 3 -2.41 -12.11 5.99
C THR A 3 -1.56 -13.38 6.09
N GLU A 4 -1.75 -14.36 5.22
CA GLU A 4 -0.93 -15.57 5.17
C GLU A 4 0.38 -15.36 4.41
N ARG A 5 0.45 -14.35 3.53
CA ARG A 5 1.59 -14.14 2.62
C ARG A 5 2.43 -12.91 2.98
N TYR A 6 1.80 -11.86 3.49
CA TYR A 6 2.46 -10.63 3.91
C TYR A 6 1.58 -9.86 4.90
N ARG A 7 2.19 -8.98 5.69
CA ARG A 7 1.49 -7.96 6.48
C ARG A 7 1.64 -6.60 5.82
N LEU A 8 0.53 -5.95 5.49
CA LEU A 8 0.55 -4.60 4.94
C LEU A 8 0.77 -3.58 6.06
N ILE A 9 1.85 -2.79 5.98
CA ILE A 9 2.23 -1.82 7.02
C ILE A 9 1.78 -0.41 6.63
N ALA A 10 2.16 0.05 5.43
CA ALA A 10 1.81 1.38 4.94
C ALA A 10 1.66 1.37 3.42
N TRP A 11 0.86 2.28 2.88
CA TRP A 11 0.63 2.36 1.44
C TRP A 11 0.15 3.75 1.01
N CYS A 12 0.42 4.10 -0.24
CA CYS A 12 -0.11 5.29 -0.88
C CYS A 12 -0.32 5.03 -2.37
N ILE A 13 -1.54 5.25 -2.86
CA ILE A 13 -1.87 5.19 -4.28
C ILE A 13 -1.75 6.61 -4.85
N MET A 14 -0.86 6.75 -5.83
CA MET A 14 -0.66 7.96 -6.61
C MET A 14 -1.33 7.80 -7.98
N PRO A 15 -1.61 8.90 -8.72
CA PRO A 15 -2.25 8.81 -10.04
C PRO A 15 -1.52 7.91 -11.06
N ASN A 16 -0.20 7.74 -10.92
CA ASN A 16 0.64 7.02 -11.87
C ASN A 16 1.39 5.81 -11.27
N HIS A 17 1.39 5.61 -9.95
CA HIS A 17 2.06 4.48 -9.29
C HIS A 17 1.54 4.25 -7.87
N VAL A 18 2.02 3.21 -7.20
CA VAL A 18 1.71 2.91 -5.80
C VAL A 18 3.01 2.75 -5.01
N HIS A 19 3.01 3.24 -3.76
CA HIS A 19 4.03 2.94 -2.77
C HIS A 19 3.45 2.00 -1.72
N VAL A 20 4.19 0.96 -1.36
CA VAL A 20 3.75 -0.07 -0.41
C VAL A 20 4.92 -0.46 0.49
N ILE A 21 4.65 -0.52 1.80
CA ILE A 21 5.52 -1.16 2.79
C ILE A 21 4.76 -2.38 3.29
N ALA A 22 5.37 -3.53 3.12
CA ALA A 22 4.83 -4.80 3.58
C ALA A 22 5.94 -5.62 4.21
N GLU A 23 5.59 -6.34 5.27
CA GLU A 23 6.41 -7.38 5.86
C GLU A 23 6.09 -8.70 5.18
N GLN A 24 7.10 -9.34 4.61
CA GLN A 24 6.97 -10.63 3.94
C GLN A 24 6.89 -11.74 4.99
N ILE A 25 5.87 -12.60 4.90
CA ILE A 25 5.81 -13.81 5.73
C ILE A 25 6.76 -14.86 5.15
N GLU A 26 7.46 -15.58 6.02
CA GLU A 26 8.40 -16.63 5.65
C GLU A 26 7.75 -17.68 4.73
N GLY A 27 8.52 -18.19 3.77
CA GLY A 27 8.03 -19.16 2.79
C GLY A 27 7.34 -18.58 1.55
N HIS A 28 7.04 -17.28 1.53
CA HIS A 28 6.47 -16.60 0.36
C HIS A 28 7.49 -15.66 -0.28
N ARG A 29 7.65 -15.68 -1.61
CA ARG A 29 8.58 -14.77 -2.30
C ARG A 29 7.93 -13.42 -2.55
N LEU A 30 8.66 -12.33 -2.33
CA LEU A 30 8.19 -10.96 -2.63
C LEU A 30 7.69 -10.81 -4.07
N GLY A 31 8.39 -11.41 -5.05
CA GLY A 31 7.98 -11.38 -6.45
C GLY A 31 6.58 -11.97 -6.70
N ASP A 32 6.23 -13.05 -6.02
CA ASP A 32 4.93 -13.73 -6.18
C ASP A 32 3.81 -12.88 -5.55
N ILE A 33 4.09 -12.25 -4.41
CA ILE A 33 3.18 -11.31 -3.75
C ILE A 33 2.89 -10.12 -4.67
N VAL A 34 3.93 -9.46 -5.18
CA VAL A 34 3.80 -8.30 -6.08
C VAL A 34 3.11 -8.68 -7.39
N GLN A 35 3.43 -9.86 -7.95
CA GLN A 35 2.75 -10.36 -9.14
C GLN A 35 1.25 -10.56 -8.88
N GLY A 36 0.89 -11.13 -7.72
CA GLY A 36 -0.49 -11.28 -7.28
C GLY A 36 -1.23 -9.94 -7.26
N TRP A 37 -0.67 -8.92 -6.61
CA TRP A 37 -1.26 -7.57 -6.58
C TRP A 37 -1.47 -6.99 -7.97
N LYS A 38 -0.42 -7.03 -8.82
CA LYS A 38 -0.46 -6.48 -10.17
C LYS A 38 -1.51 -7.18 -11.03
N SER A 39 -1.60 -8.50 -10.93
CA SER A 39 -2.56 -9.32 -11.67
C SER A 39 -4.00 -9.00 -11.25
N THR A 40 -4.29 -9.06 -9.95
CA THR A 40 -5.62 -8.74 -9.42
C THR A 40 -6.05 -7.32 -9.79
N ALA A 41 -5.19 -6.33 -9.56
CA ALA A 41 -5.49 -4.95 -9.90
C ALA A 41 -5.72 -4.75 -11.41
N ALA A 42 -4.93 -5.40 -12.27
CA ALA A 42 -5.12 -5.31 -13.73
C ALA A 42 -6.46 -5.92 -14.17
N HIS A 43 -6.86 -7.05 -13.59
CA HIS A 43 -8.15 -7.69 -13.90
C HIS A 43 -9.35 -6.84 -13.46
N LEU A 44 -9.23 -6.11 -12.35
CA LEU A 44 -10.29 -5.23 -11.86
C LEU A 44 -10.35 -3.89 -12.62
N ILE A 45 -9.19 -3.27 -12.87
CA ILE A 45 -9.12 -1.91 -13.42
C ILE A 45 -9.33 -1.89 -14.95
N ASN A 46 -8.82 -2.87 -15.69
CA ASN A 46 -8.93 -2.86 -17.16
C ASN A 46 -10.38 -2.78 -17.67
N PRO A 47 -11.34 -3.58 -17.14
CA PRO A 47 -12.74 -3.46 -17.54
C PRO A 47 -13.35 -2.09 -17.21
N ILE A 48 -13.06 -1.54 -16.02
CA ILE A 48 -13.56 -0.23 -15.57
C ILE A 48 -13.11 0.87 -16.53
N LEU A 49 -11.85 0.82 -16.96
CA LEU A 49 -11.28 1.80 -17.89
C LEU A 49 -11.51 1.46 -19.37
N GLN A 50 -12.23 0.38 -19.67
CA GLN A 50 -12.41 -0.16 -21.02
C GLN A 50 -11.08 -0.39 -21.77
N ARG A 51 -10.04 -0.75 -21.03
CA ARG A 51 -8.69 -1.03 -21.55
C ARG A 51 -8.47 -2.52 -21.73
N ARG A 52 -7.50 -2.86 -22.57
CA ARG A 52 -6.97 -4.22 -22.72
C ARG A 52 -5.45 -4.21 -22.61
N GLY A 53 -4.90 -5.32 -22.15
CA GLY A 53 -3.46 -5.50 -22.03
C GLY A 53 -2.87 -5.00 -20.72
N ARG A 54 -1.61 -4.60 -20.78
CA ARG A 54 -0.75 -4.39 -19.60
C ARG A 54 -1.06 -3.08 -18.88
N LEU A 55 -1.44 -3.16 -17.60
CA LEU A 55 -1.63 -2.00 -16.73
C LEU A 55 -0.31 -1.57 -16.05
N TRP A 56 0.45 -2.51 -15.52
CA TRP A 56 1.63 -2.24 -14.69
C TRP A 56 2.94 -2.41 -15.44
N ARG A 57 3.97 -1.61 -15.09
CA ARG A 57 5.36 -1.90 -15.49
C ARG A 57 5.82 -3.26 -14.95
N ARG A 58 6.78 -3.90 -15.63
CA ARG A 58 7.28 -5.24 -15.24
C ARG A 58 7.92 -5.22 -13.87
N GLU A 59 8.79 -4.24 -13.71
CA GLU A 59 9.64 -4.10 -12.55
C GLU A 59 8.84 -3.60 -11.34
N TYR A 60 9.34 -3.95 -10.17
CA TYR A 60 9.05 -3.31 -8.91
C TYR A 60 10.38 -2.91 -8.30
N PHE A 61 10.36 -1.88 -7.45
CA PHE A 61 11.53 -1.47 -6.68
C PHE A 61 11.30 -1.89 -5.24
N ASP A 62 12.23 -2.63 -4.67
CA ASP A 62 12.21 -3.02 -3.27
C ASP A 62 13.41 -2.47 -2.52
N ARG A 63 13.21 -2.19 -1.23
CA ARG A 63 14.26 -1.78 -0.30
C ARG A 63 14.00 -2.45 1.03
N PHE A 64 14.98 -3.22 1.49
CA PHE A 64 14.91 -3.88 2.80
C PHE A 64 15.09 -2.86 3.93
N MET A 65 14.21 -2.92 4.93
CA MET A 65 14.28 -2.11 6.14
C MET A 65 15.21 -2.78 7.16
N ARG A 66 16.09 -2.00 7.79
CA ARG A 66 17.19 -2.54 8.61
C ARG A 66 16.92 -2.49 10.10
N ASP A 67 16.08 -1.54 10.51
CA ASP A 67 15.72 -1.24 11.89
C ASP A 67 14.37 -0.49 11.91
N ASP A 68 13.84 -0.32 13.12
CA ASP A 68 12.55 0.33 13.35
C ASP A 68 12.55 1.81 12.96
N ASP A 69 13.66 2.52 13.16
CA ASP A 69 13.77 3.94 12.78
C ASP A 69 13.67 4.11 11.26
N HIS A 70 14.35 3.25 10.49
CA HIS A 70 14.25 3.23 9.04
C HIS A 70 12.85 2.83 8.57
N LEU A 71 12.18 1.91 9.28
CA LEU A 71 10.78 1.57 9.02
C LEU A 71 9.87 2.79 9.22
N GLN A 72 9.95 3.47 10.37
CA GLN A 72 9.12 4.65 10.66
C GLN A 72 9.38 5.79 9.67
N ALA A 73 10.65 6.07 9.36
CA ALA A 73 11.00 7.07 8.37
C ALA A 73 10.45 6.73 6.97
N SER A 74 10.41 5.45 6.62
CA SER A 74 9.86 4.98 5.35
C SER A 74 8.33 5.06 5.31
N ILE A 75 7.65 4.72 6.40
CA ILE A 75 6.19 4.90 6.54
C ILE A 75 5.84 6.37 6.33
N TYR A 76 6.52 7.26 7.05
CA TYR A 76 6.33 8.70 6.91
C TYR A 76 6.60 9.16 5.47
N TYR A 77 7.69 8.69 4.86
CA TYR A 77 8.01 9.02 3.47
C TYR A 77 6.87 8.60 2.52
N VAL A 78 6.40 7.35 2.63
CA VAL A 78 5.34 6.79 1.78
C VAL A 78 4.07 7.62 1.87
N GLU A 79 3.63 7.92 3.08
CA GLU A 79 2.40 8.67 3.33
C GLU A 79 2.49 10.14 2.95
N GLN A 80 3.69 10.74 3.01
CA GLN A 80 3.92 12.12 2.59
C GLN A 80 4.07 12.30 1.07
N ASN A 81 4.04 11.23 0.27
CA ASN A 81 4.12 11.35 -1.19
C ASN A 81 3.08 12.28 -1.82
N PRO A 82 1.77 12.23 -1.49
CA PRO A 82 0.79 13.15 -2.04
C PRO A 82 1.12 14.61 -1.74
N VAL A 83 1.64 14.90 -0.53
CA VAL A 83 2.06 16.26 -0.16
C VAL A 83 3.29 16.70 -0.94
N LYS A 84 4.32 15.84 -1.03
CA LYS A 84 5.52 16.11 -1.83
C LYS A 84 5.20 16.31 -3.32
N ALA A 85 4.19 15.62 -3.83
CA ALA A 85 3.70 15.76 -5.19
C ALA A 85 2.73 16.95 -5.39
N LYS A 86 2.44 17.72 -4.33
CA LYS A 86 1.47 18.84 -4.33
C LYS A 86 0.06 18.43 -4.75
N LEU A 87 -0.34 17.20 -4.44
CA LEU A 87 -1.68 16.66 -4.67
C LEU A 87 -2.59 16.82 -3.45
N SER A 88 -2.01 17.08 -2.28
CA SER A 88 -2.74 17.31 -1.03
C SER A 88 -1.91 18.22 -0.13
N ASP A 89 -2.58 19.02 0.71
CA ASP A 89 -1.91 19.87 1.70
C ASP A 89 -1.48 19.08 2.95
N ASP A 90 -2.13 17.94 3.21
CA ASP A 90 -1.86 17.07 4.36
C ASP A 90 -1.99 15.60 3.94
N ALA A 91 -1.03 14.76 4.31
CA ALA A 91 -1.06 13.32 4.06
C ALA A 91 -2.33 12.66 4.62
N ALA A 92 -2.83 13.14 5.75
CA ALA A 92 -4.04 12.63 6.38
C ALA A 92 -5.30 12.89 5.54
N GLN A 93 -5.29 13.88 4.63
CA GLN A 93 -6.43 14.17 3.76
C GLN A 93 -6.43 13.35 2.46
N TRP A 94 -5.33 12.69 2.13
CA TRP A 94 -5.24 11.85 0.94
C TRP A 94 -5.91 10.49 1.15
N ARG A 95 -7.19 10.41 0.74
CA ARG A 95 -8.07 9.24 0.93
C ARG A 95 -7.51 7.91 0.44
N TRP A 96 -6.56 7.96 -0.49
CA TRP A 96 -5.93 6.77 -1.06
C TRP A 96 -4.57 6.47 -0.42
N SER A 97 -4.47 6.58 0.91
CA SER A 97 -3.27 6.22 1.69
C SER A 97 -3.60 5.60 3.05
N SER A 98 -2.60 4.97 3.66
CA SER A 98 -2.67 4.50 5.05
C SER A 98 -2.74 5.63 6.07
N ALA A 99 -2.30 6.86 5.76
CA ALA A 99 -2.41 8.00 6.66
C ALA A 99 -3.87 8.37 6.92
N TRP A 100 -4.63 8.57 5.84
CA TRP A 100 -6.08 8.81 5.91
C TRP A 100 -6.80 7.66 6.63
N ARG A 101 -6.49 6.41 6.27
CA ARG A 101 -7.14 5.23 6.86
C ARG A 101 -6.91 5.13 8.37
N ARG A 102 -5.72 5.51 8.87
CA ARG A 102 -5.41 5.50 10.31
C ARG A 102 -6.18 6.56 11.08
N GLN A 103 -6.39 7.73 10.48
CA GLN A 103 -7.20 8.78 11.07
C GLN A 103 -8.66 8.32 11.23
N THR A 104 -9.26 7.82 10.15
CA THR A 104 -10.68 7.43 10.17
C THR A 104 -10.93 6.18 11.01
N ALA A 105 -9.97 5.24 11.08
CA ALA A 105 -10.08 4.09 11.97
C ALA A 105 -10.05 4.48 13.46
N GLY A 106 -9.45 5.62 13.81
CA GLY A 106 -9.51 6.20 15.15
C GLY A 106 -10.83 6.94 15.45
N GLU A 107 -11.53 7.41 14.41
CA GLU A 107 -12.85 8.05 14.50
C GLU A 107 -13.99 7.00 14.53
N ASP A 108 -13.76 5.82 13.93
CA ASP A 108 -14.68 4.68 13.84
C ASP A 108 -14.53 3.66 15.00
N ALA A 109 -14.13 4.07 16.20
CA ALA A 109 -14.01 3.20 17.39
C ALA A 109 -15.36 2.61 17.91
N GLY A 110 -16.36 2.46 17.03
CA GLY A 110 -17.53 1.59 17.16
C GLY A 110 -17.61 0.44 16.14
N GLY A 111 -16.56 0.20 15.33
CA GLY A 111 -16.44 -0.95 14.40
C GLY A 111 -15.46 -2.01 14.92
N PRO A 112 -15.62 -3.30 14.56
CA PRO A 112 -15.08 -4.42 15.33
C PRO A 112 -13.56 -4.39 15.36
N SER A 113 -13.04 -4.32 16.60
CA SER A 113 -11.63 -4.52 16.92
C SER A 113 -11.20 -5.90 16.46
N VAL A 114 -10.32 -5.97 15.47
CA VAL A 114 -9.59 -7.21 15.19
C VAL A 114 -8.41 -7.24 16.16
N THR A 115 -8.70 -7.69 17.39
CA THR A 115 -7.67 -8.14 18.32
C THR A 115 -7.01 -9.37 17.71
N ALA A 116 -5.74 -9.27 17.35
CA ALA A 116 -4.92 -10.43 17.05
C ALA A 116 -4.75 -11.25 18.34
N LEU A 117 -5.20 -12.50 18.31
CA LEU A 117 -4.69 -13.59 19.15
C LEU A 117 -3.55 -14.28 18.39
#